data_AF-A0A0K2T706-F1
#
_entry.id   AF-A0A0K2T706-F1
#
_cell.length_a   1.000
_cell.length_b   1.000
_cell.length_c   1.000
_cell.angle_alpha   90.00
_cell.angle_beta   90.00
_cell.angle_gamma   90.00
#
_symmetry.space_group_name_H-M   'P 1'
#
loop_
_entity.id
_entity.type
_entity.pdbx_description
1 polymer ?
#
loop_
_entity_poly.entity_id
_entity_poly.type
_entity_poly.pdbx_seq_one_letter_code
_entity_poly.pdbx_strand_id
1 'polypeptide(L)'
;MYLYIFHLSNMCKSIILIPLTLTMALFSILYFANFLHTIKKGTSWVLLVAGSNGWHNYRHQSDICHAYQIVRNHGTHSDNIIVMMYDDIAFNKLNPTPGVLINKPHGPNVYEGIKADYTRKNVRPDIFIKVLEGTNPGVGSQKVIDSGPQDRIFLYFADHGAPGILGFNSHVLQANELIEAVERMHKKKRFDKMVFYVEIPVRLAQCLQTFFLNMSMSTQ
;
A
#
# COMPACT_ATOMS: atom_id res chain seq x y z
N MET A 1 -10.34 -5.42 -74.78
CA MET A 1 -9.22 -4.66 -74.18
C MET A 1 -9.65 -3.84 -72.95
N TYR A 2 -10.70 -3.02 -73.03
CA TYR A 2 -11.18 -2.19 -71.90
C TYR A 2 -11.59 -2.96 -70.64
N LEU A 3 -12.29 -4.10 -70.75
CA LEU A 3 -12.73 -4.89 -69.59
C LEU A 3 -11.56 -5.47 -68.77
N TYR A 4 -10.47 -5.85 -69.45
CA TYR A 4 -9.28 -6.45 -68.84
C TYR A 4 -8.47 -5.40 -68.06
N ILE A 5 -8.33 -4.19 -68.62
CA ILE A 5 -7.66 -3.05 -67.97
C ILE A 5 -8.45 -2.60 -66.73
N PHE A 6 -9.79 -2.60 -66.80
CA PHE A 6 -10.64 -2.26 -65.65
C PHE A 6 -10.50 -3.29 -64.51
N HIS A 7 -10.45 -4.59 -64.84
CA HIS A 7 -10.29 -5.67 -63.88
C HIS A 7 -8.90 -5.66 -63.20
N LEU A 8 -7.83 -5.41 -63.96
CA LEU A 8 -6.46 -5.23 -63.46
C LEU A 8 -6.35 -3.98 -62.55
N SER A 9 -7.04 -2.88 -62.89
CA SER A 9 -7.03 -1.66 -62.07
C SER A 9 -7.69 -1.85 -60.70
N ASN A 10 -8.77 -2.65 -60.63
CA ASN A 10 -9.46 -2.94 -59.38
C ASN A 10 -8.68 -3.95 -58.53
N MET A 11 -8.04 -4.95 -59.14
CA MET A 11 -7.16 -5.87 -58.42
C MET A 11 -5.95 -5.16 -57.81
N CYS A 12 -5.33 -4.21 -58.52
CA CYS A 12 -4.20 -3.45 -58.02
C CYS A 12 -4.57 -2.55 -56.82
N LYS A 13 -5.78 -1.95 -56.84
CA LYS A 13 -6.31 -1.20 -55.69
C LYS A 13 -6.51 -2.10 -54.47
N SER A 14 -7.09 -3.30 -54.63
CA SER A 14 -7.28 -4.24 -53.52
C SER A 14 -5.97 -4.75 -52.93
N ILE A 15 -4.95 -5.01 -53.75
CA ILE A 15 -3.63 -5.50 -53.29
C ILE A 15 -2.89 -4.46 -52.44
N ILE A 16 -3.10 -3.16 -52.67
CA ILE A 16 -2.45 -2.07 -51.92
C ILE A 16 -3.30 -1.63 -50.72
N LEU A 17 -4.63 -1.63 -50.84
CA LEU A 17 -5.54 -1.14 -49.80
C LEU A 17 -5.61 -2.08 -48.59
N ILE A 18 -5.57 -3.40 -48.82
CA ILE A 18 -5.60 -4.41 -47.74
C ILE A 18 -4.40 -4.27 -46.79
N PRO A 19 -3.12 -4.27 -47.23
CA PRO A 19 -2.00 -4.11 -46.33
C PRO A 19 -1.97 -2.74 -45.64
N LEU A 20 -2.41 -1.67 -46.31
CA LEU A 20 -2.50 -0.34 -45.72
C LEU A 20 -3.54 -0.25 -44.59
N THR A 21 -4.71 -0.87 -44.78
CA THR A 21 -5.75 -0.92 -43.74
C THR A 21 -5.32 -1.78 -42.55
N LEU A 22 -4.58 -2.87 -42.81
CA LEU A 22 -4.07 -3.76 -41.78
C LEU A 22 -2.97 -3.09 -40.92
N THR A 23 -2.06 -2.34 -41.54
CA THR A 23 -1.02 -1.60 -40.81
C THR A 23 -1.60 -0.47 -39.97
N MET A 24 -2.59 0.26 -40.50
CA MET A 24 -3.32 1.28 -39.74
C MET A 24 -4.07 0.67 -38.54
N ALA A 25 -4.73 -0.47 -38.71
CA ALA A 25 -5.41 -1.17 -37.61
C ALA A 25 -4.42 -1.63 -36.53
N LEU A 26 -3.27 -2.20 -36.92
CA LEU A 26 -2.20 -2.58 -35.99
C LEU A 26 -1.66 -1.37 -35.21
N PHE A 27 -1.45 -0.23 -35.90
CA PHE A 27 -1.00 0.99 -35.26
C PHE A 27 -2.04 1.52 -34.26
N SER A 28 -3.33 1.52 -34.61
CA SER A 28 -4.41 1.91 -33.70
C SER A 28 -4.51 0.99 -32.49
N ILE A 29 -4.35 -0.33 -32.67
CA ILE A 29 -4.35 -1.30 -31.57
C ILE A 29 -3.16 -1.07 -30.63
N LEU A 30 -1.96 -0.85 -31.16
CA LEU A 30 -0.77 -0.55 -30.37
C LEU A 30 -0.89 0.79 -29.64
N TYR A 31 -1.42 1.81 -30.29
CA TYR A 31 -1.66 3.11 -29.70
C TYR A 31 -2.69 3.02 -28.58
N PHE A 32 -3.78 2.28 -28.80
CA PHE A 32 -4.82 2.06 -27.79
C PHE A 32 -4.31 1.20 -26.62
N ALA A 33 -3.47 0.19 -26.86
CA ALA A 33 -2.84 -0.60 -25.82
C ALA A 33 -1.89 0.25 -24.95
N ASN A 34 -1.08 1.11 -25.58
CA ASN A 34 -0.23 2.08 -24.87
C ASN A 34 -1.06 3.13 -24.11
N PHE A 35 -2.19 3.56 -24.68
CA PHE A 35 -3.15 4.43 -24.00
C PHE A 35 -3.77 3.75 -22.78
N LEU A 36 -4.22 2.50 -22.89
CA LEU A 36 -4.72 1.73 -21.75
C LEU A 36 -3.64 1.47 -20.70
N HIS A 37 -2.38 1.26 -21.11
CA HIS A 37 -1.25 1.13 -20.20
C HIS A 37 -0.96 2.43 -19.44
N THR A 38 -1.10 3.59 -20.08
CA THR A 38 -0.97 4.91 -19.45
C THR A 38 -2.17 5.29 -18.58
N ILE A 39 -3.37 4.77 -18.89
CA ILE A 39 -4.59 4.95 -18.10
C ILE A 39 -4.64 3.99 -16.90
N LYS A 40 -3.80 2.95 -16.85
CA LYS A 40 -3.80 1.99 -15.74
C LYS A 40 -3.39 2.69 -14.44
N LYS A 41 -4.40 3.12 -13.69
CA LYS A 41 -4.26 3.80 -12.41
C LYS A 41 -3.68 2.80 -11.41
N GLY A 42 -2.49 3.09 -10.88
CA GLY A 42 -1.84 2.21 -9.92
C GLY A 42 -2.66 2.00 -8.65
N THR A 43 -2.47 0.82 -8.07
CA THR A 43 -3.13 0.34 -6.86
C THR A 43 -2.68 1.16 -5.65
N SER A 44 -3.61 1.49 -4.77
CA SER A 44 -3.29 2.04 -3.45
C SER A 44 -3.19 0.89 -2.44
N TRP A 45 -2.00 0.69 -1.89
CA TRP A 45 -1.71 -0.23 -0.81
C TRP A 45 -1.65 0.52 0.52
N VAL A 46 -2.12 -0.12 1.59
CA VAL A 46 -2.19 0.46 2.92
C VAL A 46 -1.60 -0.52 3.94
N LEU A 47 -0.68 -0.03 4.77
CA LEU A 47 -0.13 -0.76 5.91
C LEU A 47 -0.44 0.01 7.19
N LEU A 48 -1.28 -0.57 8.06
CA LEU A 48 -1.71 0.03 9.32
C LEU A 48 -1.11 -0.76 10.50
N VAL A 49 -0.39 -0.09 11.40
CA VAL A 49 0.38 -0.74 12.46
C VAL A 49 0.16 -0.08 13.81
N ALA A 50 -0.36 -0.84 14.77
CA ALA A 50 -0.38 -0.48 16.18
C ALA A 50 0.73 -1.25 16.90
N GLY A 51 1.77 -0.55 17.35
CA GLY A 51 2.98 -1.18 17.89
C GLY A 51 2.81 -1.75 19.30
N SER A 52 1.83 -1.31 20.09
CA SER A 52 1.64 -1.74 21.48
C SER A 52 0.34 -2.49 21.78
N ASN A 53 0.28 -2.96 23.02
CA ASN A 53 -0.78 -3.77 23.59
C ASN A 53 -1.17 -3.27 24.98
N GLY A 54 -2.16 -3.92 25.58
CA GLY A 54 -2.64 -3.63 26.92
C GLY A 54 -3.61 -2.45 26.95
N TRP A 55 -4.54 -2.50 27.91
CA TRP A 55 -5.64 -1.54 28.03
C TRP A 55 -5.19 -0.08 28.13
N HIS A 56 -4.06 0.19 28.78
CA HIS A 56 -3.52 1.55 28.90
C HIS A 56 -3.01 2.13 27.57
N ASN A 57 -2.80 1.28 26.56
CA ASN A 57 -2.44 1.66 25.20
C ASN A 57 -3.60 1.52 24.21
N TYR A 58 -4.84 1.47 24.71
CA TYR A 58 -6.09 1.40 23.91
C TYR A 58 -6.06 2.31 22.67
N ARG A 59 -5.55 3.53 22.82
CA ARG A 59 -5.54 4.57 21.79
C ARG A 59 -4.90 4.11 20.48
N HIS A 60 -3.77 3.41 20.51
CA HIS A 60 -3.04 3.08 19.29
C HIS A 60 -3.79 2.06 18.41
N GLN A 61 -4.39 1.03 19.03
CA GLN A 61 -5.23 0.08 18.27
C GLN A 61 -6.53 0.75 17.82
N SER A 62 -7.08 1.67 18.61
CA SER A 62 -8.24 2.47 18.21
C SER A 62 -7.94 3.39 17.01
N ASP A 63 -6.76 4.02 16.97
CA ASP A 63 -6.30 4.87 15.86
C ASP A 63 -6.18 4.08 14.57
N ILE A 64 -5.57 2.89 14.65
CA ILE A 64 -5.45 1.97 13.51
C ILE A 64 -6.81 1.44 13.04
N CYS A 65 -7.69 1.11 13.97
CA CYS A 65 -9.06 0.71 13.63
C CYS A 65 -9.80 1.84 12.92
N HIS A 66 -9.68 3.08 13.40
CA HIS A 66 -10.30 4.24 12.77
C HIS A 66 -9.70 4.50 11.38
N ALA A 67 -8.38 4.44 11.23
CA ALA A 67 -7.71 4.57 9.93
C ALA A 67 -8.18 3.50 8.93
N TYR A 68 -8.38 2.26 9.38
CA TYR A 68 -8.97 1.19 8.55
C TYR A 68 -10.35 1.59 8.03
N GLN A 69 -11.24 2.06 8.90
CA GLN A 69 -12.57 2.52 8.48
C GLN A 69 -12.49 3.65 7.46
N ILE A 70 -11.58 4.62 7.66
CA ILE A 70 -11.37 5.73 6.73
C ILE A 70 -10.95 5.20 5.35
N VAL A 71 -9.90 4.37 5.26
CA VAL A 71 -9.41 3.90 3.95
C VAL A 71 -10.42 2.98 3.25
N ARG A 72 -11.19 2.18 4.00
CA ARG A 72 -12.27 1.35 3.46
C ARG A 72 -13.41 2.21 2.89
N ASN A 73 -13.84 3.24 3.63
CA ASN A 73 -14.90 4.15 3.20
C ASN A 73 -14.51 4.97 1.97
N HIS A 74 -13.22 5.15 1.71
CA HIS A 74 -12.69 5.82 0.51
C HIS A 74 -12.34 4.84 -0.63
N GLY A 75 -12.76 3.58 -0.55
CA GLY A 75 -12.72 2.63 -1.65
C GLY A 75 -11.47 1.77 -1.75
N THR A 76 -10.55 1.79 -0.78
CA THR A 76 -9.41 0.87 -0.76
C THR A 76 -9.89 -0.56 -0.52
N HIS A 77 -9.58 -1.48 -1.43
CA HIS A 77 -9.95 -2.90 -1.30
C HIS A 77 -9.28 -3.54 -0.07
N SER A 78 -9.98 -4.45 0.63
CA SER A 78 -9.47 -5.09 1.86
C SER A 78 -8.21 -5.91 1.61
N ASP A 79 -8.05 -6.44 0.41
CA ASP A 79 -6.88 -7.21 0.01
C ASP A 79 -5.63 -6.34 -0.10
N ASN A 80 -5.80 -5.03 -0.27
CA ASN A 80 -4.73 -4.05 -0.36
C ASN A 80 -4.47 -3.34 0.98
N ILE A 81 -5.18 -3.74 2.04
CA ILE A 81 -4.99 -3.22 3.39
C ILE A 81 -4.42 -4.35 4.25
N ILE A 82 -3.25 -4.09 4.81
CA ILE A 82 -2.59 -4.97 5.77
C ILE A 82 -2.71 -4.32 7.15
N VAL A 83 -3.26 -5.05 8.12
CA VAL A 83 -3.40 -4.57 9.50
C VAL A 83 -2.53 -5.39 10.46
N MET A 84 -1.64 -4.71 11.17
CA MET A 84 -0.83 -5.27 12.26
C MET A 84 -1.25 -4.62 13.57
N MET A 85 -1.89 -5.38 14.47
CA MET A 85 -2.28 -4.88 15.79
C MET A 85 -2.36 -6.02 16.79
N TYR A 86 -2.05 -5.77 18.06
CA TYR A 86 -1.95 -6.87 19.02
C TYR A 86 -3.29 -7.59 19.26
N ASP A 87 -4.41 -6.90 19.08
CA ASP A 87 -5.78 -7.41 19.11
C ASP A 87 -6.21 -7.94 20.50
N ASP A 88 -5.92 -7.13 21.54
CA ASP A 88 -6.22 -7.42 22.94
C ASP A 88 -7.10 -6.35 23.61
N ILE A 89 -7.71 -5.46 22.83
CA ILE A 89 -8.53 -4.34 23.33
C ILE A 89 -10.03 -4.64 23.25
N ALA A 90 -10.53 -5.14 22.12
CA ALA A 90 -11.98 -5.29 21.89
C ALA A 90 -12.66 -6.16 22.94
N PHE A 91 -12.01 -7.26 23.34
CA PHE A 91 -12.51 -8.19 24.34
C PHE A 91 -11.67 -8.18 25.62
N ASN A 92 -11.00 -7.06 25.91
CA ASN A 92 -10.28 -6.88 27.17
C ASN A 92 -11.27 -6.93 28.35
N LYS A 93 -10.85 -7.50 29.50
CA LYS A 93 -11.68 -7.54 30.72
C LYS A 93 -12.02 -6.14 31.26
N LEU A 94 -11.20 -5.14 30.94
CA LEU A 94 -11.42 -3.75 31.32
C LEU A 94 -12.31 -3.00 30.32
N ASN A 95 -12.68 -3.61 29.18
CA ASN A 95 -13.56 -2.98 28.21
C ASN A 95 -15.02 -3.04 28.70
N PRO A 96 -15.67 -1.90 29.02
CA PRO A 96 -17.07 -1.89 29.44
C PRO A 96 -18.04 -2.30 28.33
N THR A 97 -17.59 -2.25 27.07
CA THR A 97 -18.39 -2.61 25.88
C THR A 97 -17.63 -3.63 25.03
N PRO A 98 -17.67 -4.93 25.39
CA PRO A 98 -16.96 -5.97 24.65
C PRO A 98 -17.29 -5.98 23.15
N GLY A 99 -16.26 -6.11 22.31
CA GLY A 99 -16.38 -6.07 20.85
C GLY A 99 -16.44 -4.65 20.24
N VAL A 100 -16.41 -3.60 21.07
CA VAL A 100 -16.48 -2.21 20.62
C VAL A 100 -15.18 -1.47 20.95
N LEU A 101 -14.61 -0.82 19.94
CA LEU A 101 -13.63 0.26 20.11
C LEU A 101 -14.20 1.55 19.54
N ILE A 102 -14.11 2.65 20.30
CA ILE A 102 -14.31 4.01 19.82
C ILE A 102 -12.97 4.75 19.74
N ASN A 103 -12.82 5.67 18.79
CA ASN A 103 -11.63 6.54 18.64
C ASN A 103 -11.92 8.03 18.97
N LYS A 104 -13.14 8.32 19.41
CA LYS A 104 -13.54 9.64 19.93
C LYS A 104 -14.69 9.47 20.93
N PRO A 105 -14.89 10.41 21.87
CA PRO A 105 -16.04 10.37 22.78
C PRO A 105 -17.34 10.23 22.00
N HIS A 106 -18.20 9.29 22.42
CA HIS A 106 -19.48 8.97 21.76
C HIS A 106 -19.35 8.67 20.25
N GLY A 107 -18.18 8.19 19.81
CA GLY A 107 -17.93 7.81 18.43
C GLY A 107 -18.55 6.47 18.04
N PRO A 108 -18.56 6.15 16.74
CA PRO A 108 -18.99 4.84 16.26
C PRO A 108 -17.97 3.75 16.66
N ASN A 109 -18.40 2.48 16.57
CA ASN A 109 -17.49 1.35 16.68
C ASN A 109 -16.54 1.34 15.47
N VAL A 110 -15.24 1.52 15.72
CA VAL A 110 -14.19 1.47 14.68
C VAL A 110 -13.60 0.09 14.50
N TYR A 111 -13.87 -0.87 15.40
CA TYR A 111 -13.33 -2.24 15.33
C TYR A 111 -14.09 -3.15 14.35
N GLU A 112 -15.34 -2.81 14.03
CA GLU A 112 -16.22 -3.66 13.26
C GLU A 112 -15.65 -4.01 11.87
N GLY A 113 -15.71 -5.29 11.51
CA GLY A 113 -15.27 -5.79 10.20
C GLY A 113 -13.76 -5.87 10.01
N ILE A 114 -12.95 -5.53 11.01
CA ILE A 114 -11.50 -5.64 10.93
C ILE A 114 -11.07 -7.08 11.20
N LYS A 115 -10.28 -7.63 10.28
CA LYS A 115 -9.55 -8.88 10.46
C LYS A 115 -8.06 -8.56 10.38
N ALA A 116 -7.41 -8.43 11.54
CA ALA A 116 -5.98 -8.14 11.57
C ALA A 116 -5.17 -9.29 10.97
N ASP A 117 -4.26 -8.95 10.06
CA ASP A 117 -3.40 -9.89 9.35
C ASP A 117 -2.30 -10.45 10.27
N TYR A 118 -1.79 -9.61 11.18
CA TYR A 118 -0.77 -9.97 12.15
C TYR A 118 -1.18 -9.50 13.53
N THR A 119 -1.33 -10.45 14.45
CA THR A 119 -1.75 -10.19 15.83
C THR A 119 -0.77 -10.73 16.85
N ARG A 120 -0.89 -10.25 18.09
CA ARG A 120 -0.11 -10.70 19.24
C ARG A 120 1.40 -10.72 18.95
N LYS A 121 2.03 -11.90 19.10
CA LYS A 121 3.48 -12.13 18.88
C LYS A 121 3.96 -11.89 17.45
N ASN A 122 3.05 -11.78 16.48
CA ASN A 122 3.39 -11.53 15.08
C ASN A 122 3.50 -10.02 14.78
N VAL A 123 3.16 -9.16 15.74
CA VAL A 123 3.39 -7.71 15.64
C VAL A 123 4.82 -7.41 16.12
N ARG A 124 5.79 -7.55 15.20
CA ARG A 124 7.23 -7.41 15.49
C ARG A 124 7.97 -6.81 14.27
N PRO A 125 9.13 -6.12 14.47
CA PRO A 125 9.83 -5.41 13.40
C PRO A 125 10.21 -6.26 12.17
N ASP A 126 10.70 -7.48 12.36
CA ASP A 126 11.10 -8.37 11.26
C ASP A 126 9.93 -8.73 10.34
N ILE A 127 8.75 -8.96 10.92
CA ILE A 127 7.51 -9.23 10.17
C ILE A 127 7.06 -7.97 9.43
N PHE A 128 7.09 -6.82 10.12
CA PHE A 128 6.75 -5.53 9.52
C PHE A 128 7.62 -5.21 8.29
N ILE A 129 8.94 -5.37 8.38
CA ILE A 129 9.85 -5.14 7.25
C ILE A 129 9.54 -6.10 6.10
N LYS A 130 9.34 -7.39 6.39
CA LYS A 130 8.99 -8.37 5.35
C LYS A 130 7.68 -8.04 4.64
N VAL A 131 6.66 -7.64 5.40
CA VAL A 131 5.35 -7.19 4.89
C VAL A 131 5.49 -5.98 3.99
N LEU A 132 6.24 -4.97 4.43
CA LEU A 132 6.48 -3.74 3.67
C LEU A 132 7.22 -4.04 2.36
N GLU A 133 8.23 -4.90 2.39
CA GLU A 133 9.03 -5.26 1.21
C GLU A 133 8.34 -6.25 0.26
N GLY A 134 7.18 -6.79 0.63
CA GLY A 134 6.47 -7.78 -0.19
C GLY A 134 7.06 -9.19 -0.13
N THR A 135 7.69 -9.56 0.99
CA THR A 135 8.30 -10.89 1.18
C THR A 135 7.51 -11.71 2.20
N ASN A 136 7.32 -13.01 1.93
CA ASN A 136 6.50 -13.87 2.80
C ASN A 136 7.07 -13.94 4.23
N PRO A 137 6.32 -13.51 5.25
CA PRO A 137 6.78 -13.57 6.65
C PRO A 137 6.71 -14.97 7.27
N GLY A 138 5.97 -15.91 6.67
CA GLY A 138 5.78 -17.28 7.17
C GLY A 138 4.84 -17.38 8.37
N VAL A 139 4.15 -16.30 8.73
CA VAL A 139 3.24 -16.19 9.89
C VAL A 139 2.05 -15.30 9.55
N GLY A 140 1.05 -15.24 10.44
CA GLY A 140 -0.14 -14.41 10.25
C GLY A 140 -0.96 -14.84 9.04
N SER A 141 -1.63 -13.89 8.39
CA SER A 141 -2.36 -14.13 7.14
C SER A 141 -1.45 -14.32 5.93
N GLN A 142 -0.14 -14.07 6.07
CA GLN A 142 0.85 -14.00 4.98
C GLN A 142 0.58 -12.90 3.95
N LYS A 143 -0.41 -12.03 4.17
CA LYS A 143 -0.67 -10.88 3.30
C LYS A 143 0.48 -9.87 3.41
N VAL A 144 0.98 -9.42 2.27
CA VAL A 144 2.09 -8.46 2.17
C VAL A 144 1.76 -7.36 1.18
N ILE A 145 2.56 -6.30 1.16
CA ILE A 145 2.46 -5.24 0.15
C ILE A 145 2.99 -5.79 -1.18
N ASP A 146 2.09 -6.12 -2.11
CA ASP A 146 2.46 -6.59 -3.44
C ASP A 146 2.37 -5.48 -4.50
N SER A 147 3.18 -4.44 -4.31
CA SER A 147 3.13 -3.22 -5.10
C SER A 147 4.12 -3.17 -6.26
N GLY A 148 3.71 -2.53 -7.37
CA GLY A 148 4.52 -2.29 -8.55
C GLY A 148 4.96 -0.82 -8.75
N PRO A 149 5.64 -0.51 -9.87
CA PRO A 149 6.19 0.82 -10.16
C PRO A 149 5.17 1.96 -10.27
N GLN A 150 3.89 1.64 -10.51
CA GLN A 150 2.80 2.62 -10.63
C GLN A 150 1.99 2.75 -9.35
N ASP A 151 2.23 1.87 -8.38
CA ASP A 151 1.41 1.75 -7.17
C ASP A 151 1.81 2.76 -6.10
N ARG A 152 0.87 3.04 -5.20
CA ARG A 152 1.05 4.00 -4.11
C ARG A 152 0.93 3.27 -2.79
N ILE A 153 1.77 3.62 -1.83
CA ILE A 153 1.76 3.01 -0.50
C ILE A 153 1.45 4.08 0.54
N PHE A 154 0.47 3.82 1.39
CA PHE A 154 0.21 4.60 2.60
C PHE A 154 0.53 3.74 3.83
N LEU A 155 1.47 4.19 4.64
CA LEU A 155 1.83 3.55 5.90
C LEU A 155 1.39 4.46 7.05
N TYR A 156 0.60 3.90 7.97
CA TYR A 156 0.30 4.55 9.24
C TYR A 156 0.75 3.69 10.41
N PHE A 157 1.63 4.26 11.23
CA PHE A 157 2.14 3.65 12.45
C PHE A 157 1.69 4.49 13.66
N ALA A 158 1.15 3.83 14.68
CA ALA A 158 0.74 4.42 15.94
C ALA A 158 1.29 3.59 17.11
N ASP A 159 2.19 4.17 17.91
CA ASP A 159 2.67 3.58 19.16
C ASP A 159 3.48 4.58 20.00
N HIS A 160 4.20 4.07 21.00
CA HIS A 160 5.38 4.67 21.58
C HIS A 160 6.57 4.67 20.62
N GLY A 161 7.52 5.54 20.91
CA GLY A 161 8.79 5.59 20.24
C GLY A 161 9.75 6.51 20.99
N ALA A 162 10.99 6.52 20.55
CA ALA A 162 12.03 7.40 21.05
C ALA A 162 12.89 7.86 19.86
N PRO A 163 13.87 8.77 20.05
CA PRO A 163 14.75 9.19 18.96
C PRO A 163 15.37 7.98 18.26
N GLY A 164 15.11 7.85 16.96
CA GLY A 164 15.66 6.77 16.12
C GLY A 164 14.97 5.41 16.23
N ILE A 165 13.89 5.25 17.02
CA ILE A 165 13.20 3.96 17.17
C ILE A 165 11.67 4.06 17.16
N LEU A 166 11.04 3.04 16.58
CA LEU A 166 9.60 2.76 16.70
C LEU A 166 9.38 1.58 17.65
N GLY A 167 8.40 1.68 18.55
CA GLY A 167 8.04 0.62 19.49
C GLY A 167 7.33 -0.55 18.81
N PHE A 168 7.60 -1.77 19.26
CA PHE A 168 6.85 -2.97 18.88
C PHE A 168 6.72 -3.88 20.09
N ASN A 169 5.80 -3.55 21.00
CA ASN A 169 5.56 -4.28 22.25
C ASN A 169 6.86 -4.44 23.07
N SER A 170 7.50 -5.60 23.02
CA SER A 170 8.78 -5.90 23.71
C SER A 170 10.01 -5.76 22.80
N HIS A 171 9.83 -5.22 21.60
CA HIS A 171 10.84 -5.03 20.57
C HIS A 171 10.87 -3.56 20.12
N VAL A 172 11.89 -3.21 19.34
CA VAL A 172 12.03 -1.89 18.72
C VAL A 172 12.47 -2.08 17.27
N LEU A 173 11.94 -1.24 16.38
CA LEU A 173 12.42 -1.11 15.01
C LEU A 173 13.33 0.12 14.94
N GLN A 174 14.58 -0.07 14.50
CA GLN A 174 15.48 1.06 14.31
C GLN A 174 15.12 1.84 13.05
N ALA A 175 15.29 3.16 13.09
CA ALA A 175 14.99 4.02 11.95
C ALA A 175 15.83 3.67 10.71
N ASN A 176 17.10 3.26 10.89
CA ASN A 176 17.95 2.83 9.78
C ASN A 176 17.43 1.56 9.11
N GLU A 177 16.89 0.60 9.86
CA GLU A 177 16.29 -0.62 9.29
C GLU A 177 15.09 -0.29 8.39
N LEU A 178 14.23 0.64 8.82
CA LEU A 178 13.11 1.12 8.01
C LEU A 178 13.60 1.86 6.75
N ILE A 179 14.57 2.76 6.93
CA ILE A 179 15.19 3.54 5.84
C ILE A 179 15.76 2.59 4.77
N GLU A 180 16.58 1.63 5.17
CA GLU A 180 17.19 0.68 4.25
C GLU A 180 16.15 -0.17 3.52
N ALA A 181 15.05 -0.55 4.18
CA ALA A 181 13.95 -1.26 3.53
C ALA A 181 13.28 -0.41 2.44
N VAL A 182 13.00 0.87 2.73
CA VAL A 182 12.44 1.80 1.75
C VAL A 182 13.39 2.03 0.58
N GLU A 183 14.69 2.15 0.83
CA GLU A 183 15.70 2.23 -0.25
C GLU A 183 15.71 0.98 -1.13
N ARG A 184 15.63 -0.22 -0.53
CA ARG A 184 15.56 -1.47 -1.28
C ARG A 184 14.29 -1.53 -2.13
N MET A 185 13.15 -1.08 -1.61
CA MET A 185 11.90 -0.98 -2.37
C MET A 185 11.99 0.03 -3.52
N HIS A 186 12.59 1.19 -3.28
CA HIS A 186 12.79 2.21 -4.31
C HIS A 186 13.70 1.72 -5.44
N LYS A 187 14.85 1.11 -5.11
CA LYS A 187 15.77 0.49 -6.09
C LYS A 187 15.08 -0.58 -6.94
N LYS A 188 14.14 -1.33 -6.35
CA LYS A 188 13.33 -2.35 -7.03
C LYS A 188 12.07 -1.81 -7.71
N LYS A 189 11.86 -0.49 -7.74
CA LYS A 189 10.68 0.18 -8.31
C LYS A 189 9.36 -0.39 -7.77
N ARG A 190 9.28 -0.62 -6.46
CA ARG A 190 8.08 -1.21 -5.82
C ARG A 190 6.97 -0.18 -5.54
N PHE A 191 7.15 1.10 -5.85
CA PHE A 191 6.11 2.12 -5.73
C PHE A 191 6.44 3.35 -6.58
N ASP A 192 5.41 4.09 -6.99
CA ASP A 192 5.50 5.45 -7.54
C ASP A 192 5.62 6.46 -6.40
N LYS A 193 4.72 6.38 -5.40
CA LYS A 193 4.70 7.27 -4.24
C LYS A 193 4.45 6.49 -2.95
N MET A 194 5.10 6.92 -1.88
CA MET A 194 4.93 6.36 -0.55
C MET A 194 4.74 7.50 0.46
N VAL A 195 3.76 7.37 1.34
CA VAL A 195 3.46 8.35 2.40
C VAL A 195 3.46 7.64 3.75
N PHE A 196 4.15 8.24 4.73
CA PHE A 196 4.26 7.72 6.09
C PHE A 196 3.61 8.69 7.08
N TYR A 197 2.63 8.20 7.82
CA TYR A 197 2.13 8.86 9.02
C TYR A 197 2.66 8.08 10.22
N VAL A 198 3.25 8.80 11.17
CA VAL A 198 3.86 8.22 12.37
C VAL A 198 3.38 9.00 13.58
N GLU A 199 2.56 8.35 14.41
CA GLU A 199 2.11 8.85 15.70
C GLU A 199 2.98 8.22 16.78
N ILE A 200 3.84 9.03 17.41
CA ILE A 200 4.66 8.65 18.57
C ILE A 200 4.89 9.86 19.51
N PRO A 201 5.25 9.66 20.80
CA PRO A 201 5.46 10.75 21.77
C PRO A 201 6.65 11.68 21.49
N VAL A 202 7.55 11.30 20.57
CA VAL A 202 8.81 12.03 20.31
C VAL A 202 8.90 12.40 18.83
N ARG A 203 9.63 13.47 18.49
CA ARG A 203 9.91 13.83 17.10
C ARG A 203 10.85 12.80 16.44
N LEU A 204 10.31 11.66 15.98
CA LEU A 204 10.92 10.88 14.90
C LEU A 204 11.08 11.72 13.61
N ALA A 205 10.39 12.86 13.56
CA ALA A 205 10.51 13.85 12.51
C ALA A 205 11.96 14.16 12.15
N GLN A 206 12.93 14.25 13.08
CA GLN A 206 14.26 14.72 12.67
C GLN A 206 15.05 13.70 11.82
N CYS A 207 15.01 12.41 12.15
CA CYS A 207 15.73 11.37 11.38
C CYS A 207 14.99 10.99 10.09
N LEU A 208 13.66 10.80 10.14
CA LEU A 208 12.89 10.47 8.94
C LEU A 208 12.74 11.64 7.98
N GLN A 209 12.59 12.88 8.48
CA GLN A 209 12.47 14.05 7.60
C GLN A 209 13.79 14.33 6.88
N THR A 210 14.95 14.16 7.53
CA THR A 210 16.25 14.24 6.84
C THR A 210 16.36 13.19 5.74
N PHE A 211 15.92 11.96 6.00
CA PHE A 211 15.94 10.89 5.00
C PHE A 211 14.96 11.12 3.83
N PHE A 212 13.70 11.48 4.10
CA PHE A 212 12.71 11.73 3.04
C PHE A 212 13.02 12.99 2.23
N LEU A 213 13.63 14.02 2.84
CA LEU A 213 14.18 15.17 2.11
C LEU A 213 15.31 14.73 1.17
N ASN A 214 16.22 13.86 1.62
CA ASN A 214 17.31 13.35 0.78
C ASN A 214 16.84 12.45 -0.37
N MET A 215 15.83 11.60 -0.14
CA MET A 215 15.22 10.81 -1.23
C MET A 215 14.52 11.68 -2.27
N SER A 216 13.84 12.75 -1.86
CA SER A 216 13.22 13.70 -2.79
C SER A 216 14.25 14.44 -3.66
N MET A 217 15.49 14.60 -3.16
CA MET A 217 16.58 15.25 -3.91
C MET A 217 17.30 14.30 -4.87
N SER A 218 17.33 12.99 -4.61
CA SER A 218 17.98 12.01 -5.50
C SER A 218 17.13 11.59 -6.70
N THR A 219 15.88 12.05 -6.78
CA THR A 219 14.95 11.78 -7.89
C THR A 219 14.87 12.92 -8.92
N GLN A 220 15.74 13.93 -8.81
CA GLN A 220 15.92 14.98 -9.83
C GLN A 220 17.16 14.71 -10.69
#